data_AF-A0A518LNY8-F1
#
_entry.id   AF-A0A518LNY8-F1
#
_cell.length_a   1.000
_cell.length_b   1.000
_cell.length_c   1.000
_cell.angle_alpha   90.00
_cell.angle_beta   90.00
_cell.angle_gamma   90.00
#
_symmetry.space_group_name_H-M   'P 1'
#
loop_
_entity.id
_entity.type
_entity.pdbx_description
1 polymer ?
#
loop_
_entity_poly.entity_id
_entity_poly.type
_entity_poly.pdbx_seq_one_letter_code
_entity_poly.pdbx_strand_id
1 'polypeptide(L)'
;MRTERRLTVALLAWMCLVTLAPRTCAWQSLVDDSAQPAATVPTALPRGFFQHTLELPEDGPRKYAVYIPPQYFTEADHQWPLLVVLHGSGEIGADGISPTQVGMGPYISGRPKRFPFIAVFPQAHAMWYRGKEEIAIYQTIEAVCREYRVDRERIYLTGFSMGGFGTWELGIRRPDLFAALVPICGAAPMDYLGNLVNMPVWVFHGAKDSNVKVEGSRDAVARLKSLGGSPHYTEFPQIAHNSWDTAYHTPALYKWMLAQRRTAHPKTIDYTFPSGAIQVWWLAIESEPNRKSPAHIRATVKDDGEVIVESEGVASFAILSKSEPIKVGQDVLVKWNGAVVFKGRYEGPMVVRPNRDAAPAAKTTSTP
;
A
#
# COMPACT_ATOMS: atom_id res chain seq x y z
N MET A 1 -1.69 51.94 -36.17
CA MET A 1 -1.09 52.41 -34.91
C MET A 1 -1.58 51.49 -33.80
N ARG A 2 -0.95 50.33 -33.60
CA ARG A 2 0.02 50.08 -32.51
C ARG A 2 -0.33 50.78 -31.21
N THR A 3 -0.86 50.03 -30.25
CA THR A 3 -0.39 50.12 -28.87
C THR A 3 -0.74 48.82 -28.14
N GLU A 4 0.31 48.04 -27.88
CA GLU A 4 0.33 46.94 -26.93
C GLU A 4 -0.03 47.46 -25.52
N ARG A 5 -0.83 46.70 -24.76
CA ARG A 5 -0.83 46.81 -23.29
C ARG A 5 -0.36 45.48 -22.72
N ARG A 6 0.90 45.50 -22.31
CA ARG A 6 1.56 44.48 -21.50
C ARG A 6 1.01 44.52 -20.08
N LEU A 7 1.02 43.33 -19.49
CA LEU A 7 0.74 42.99 -18.10
C LEU A 7 1.66 43.71 -17.12
N THR A 8 1.10 44.20 -16.01
CA THR A 8 1.85 44.38 -14.75
C THR A 8 0.93 44.23 -13.53
N VAL A 9 1.20 43.18 -12.73
CA VAL A 9 1.25 43.08 -11.25
C VAL A 9 0.11 43.69 -10.40
N ALA A 10 -0.55 42.84 -9.59
CA ALA A 10 -0.67 42.96 -8.12
C ALA A 10 -1.66 41.92 -7.57
N LEU A 11 -1.19 41.00 -6.73
CA LEU A 11 -2.04 40.09 -5.94
C LEU A 11 -1.77 40.40 -4.46
N LEU A 12 -2.68 41.18 -3.86
CA LEU A 12 -2.78 41.40 -2.42
C LEU A 12 -4.21 41.07 -2.00
N ALA A 13 -4.29 40.09 -1.10
CA ALA A 13 -5.28 39.83 -0.05
C ALA A 13 -6.72 40.33 -0.22
N TRP A 14 -7.67 39.39 -0.20
CA TRP A 14 -8.89 39.61 0.59
C TRP A 14 -9.42 38.33 1.23
N MET A 15 -9.43 38.35 2.56
CA MET A 15 -10.15 37.42 3.43
C MET A 15 -11.65 37.70 3.31
N CYS A 16 -12.45 36.66 3.11
CA CYS A 16 -13.83 36.65 3.57
C CYS A 16 -14.12 35.30 4.23
N LEU A 17 -14.41 35.37 5.53
CA LEU A 17 -14.91 34.27 6.34
C LEU A 17 -16.22 33.73 5.75
N VAL A 18 -16.25 32.43 5.50
CA VAL A 18 -17.48 31.65 5.57
C VAL A 18 -17.19 30.44 6.43
N THR A 19 -17.76 30.45 7.63
CA THR A 19 -17.72 29.37 8.61
C THR A 19 -18.60 28.22 8.14
N LEU A 20 -17.98 27.17 7.59
CA LEU A 20 -18.57 25.82 7.59
C LEU A 20 -17.73 24.94 8.52
N ALA A 21 -18.35 24.50 9.61
CA ALA A 21 -17.76 23.58 10.57
C ALA A 21 -17.42 22.24 9.88
N PRO A 22 -16.18 21.75 9.96
CA PRO A 22 -15.88 20.38 9.60
C PRO A 22 -16.44 19.46 10.69
N ARG A 23 -17.27 18.49 10.29
CA ARG A 23 -17.57 17.31 11.12
C ARG A 23 -16.28 16.52 11.27
N THR A 24 -15.53 16.79 12.32
CA THR A 24 -14.37 16.00 12.71
C THR A 24 -14.85 14.68 13.30
N CYS A 25 -14.38 13.59 12.70
CA CYS A 25 -14.52 12.25 13.25
C CYS A 25 -13.73 12.21 14.57
N ALA A 26 -14.40 11.90 15.67
CA ALA A 26 -13.85 11.91 17.02
C ALA A 26 -12.83 10.77 17.20
N TRP A 27 -11.54 11.09 17.00
CA TRP A 27 -10.41 10.23 17.38
C TRP A 27 -9.33 10.99 18.15
N GLN A 28 -9.68 12.14 18.74
CA GLN A 28 -8.70 13.11 19.25
C GLN A 28 -8.60 13.19 20.78
N SER A 29 -9.14 12.24 21.54
CA SER A 29 -9.10 12.32 23.01
C SER A 29 -8.97 10.96 23.68
N LEU A 30 -7.81 10.32 23.58
CA LEU A 30 -7.34 9.33 24.56
C LEU A 30 -5.79 9.35 24.57
N VAL A 31 -5.22 10.37 25.20
CA VAL A 31 -3.88 10.26 25.78
C VAL A 31 -4.10 10.45 27.27
N ASP A 32 -4.33 9.34 27.97
CA ASP A 32 -4.30 9.33 29.44
C ASP A 32 -2.87 8.97 29.85
N ASP A 33 -2.24 9.91 30.52
CA ASP A 33 -0.84 9.93 30.90
C ASP A 33 -0.66 9.08 32.17
N SER A 34 -0.51 7.77 31.97
CA SER A 34 0.06 6.89 33.00
C SER A 34 1.50 6.60 32.63
N ALA A 35 2.41 7.39 33.20
CA ALA A 35 3.85 7.25 33.05
C ALA A 35 4.30 5.82 33.38
N GLN A 36 4.57 5.02 32.34
CA GLN A 36 5.37 3.81 32.45
C GLN A 36 6.81 4.21 32.78
N PRO A 37 7.55 3.42 33.59
CA PRO A 37 8.97 3.67 33.82
C PRO A 37 9.70 3.75 32.47
N ALA A 38 10.55 4.77 32.29
CA ALA A 38 11.29 4.99 31.06
C ALA A 38 11.99 3.69 30.63
N ALA A 39 11.50 3.09 29.54
CA ALA A 39 12.12 1.92 28.96
C ALA A 39 13.58 2.28 28.64
N THR A 40 14.51 1.43 29.08
CA THR A 40 15.91 1.55 28.71
C THR A 40 16.00 1.51 27.18
N VAL A 41 16.46 2.59 26.56
CA VAL A 41 16.61 2.66 25.11
C VAL A 41 17.60 1.56 24.71
N PRO A 42 17.19 0.58 23.89
CA PRO A 42 18.07 -0.49 23.45
C PRO A 42 19.27 0.09 22.69
N THR A 43 20.49 -0.28 23.10
CA THR A 43 21.71 0.33 22.55
C THR A 43 22.36 -0.45 21.42
N ALA A 44 21.87 -1.65 21.10
CA ALA A 44 22.46 -2.52 20.09
C ALA A 44 21.42 -3.32 19.30
N LEU A 45 21.73 -3.57 18.02
CA LEU A 45 20.95 -4.45 17.17
C LEU A 45 21.12 -5.93 17.57
N PRO A 46 20.08 -6.77 17.37
CA PRO A 46 20.22 -8.20 17.56
C PRO A 46 21.20 -8.82 16.55
N ARG A 47 21.74 -9.99 16.87
CA ARG A 47 22.67 -10.71 15.97
C ARG A 47 22.00 -11.01 14.63
N GLY A 48 22.71 -10.69 13.54
CA GLY A 48 22.23 -10.91 12.17
C GLY A 48 21.39 -9.76 11.61
N PHE A 49 21.21 -8.69 12.38
CA PHE A 49 20.59 -7.45 11.94
C PHE A 49 21.66 -6.40 11.63
N PHE A 50 21.43 -5.63 10.58
CA PHE A 50 22.30 -4.56 10.11
C PHE A 50 21.49 -3.27 10.00
N GLN A 51 22.03 -2.17 10.51
CA GLN A 51 21.38 -0.87 10.39
C GLN A 51 21.76 -0.22 9.07
N HIS A 52 20.78 0.38 8.42
CA HIS A 52 20.95 1.22 7.24
C HIS A 52 20.29 2.58 7.46
N THR A 53 20.73 3.55 6.67
CA THR A 53 20.13 4.89 6.60
C THR A 53 19.77 5.17 5.16
N LEU A 54 18.53 5.60 4.94
CA LEU A 54 18.04 6.13 3.68
C LEU A 54 17.97 7.66 3.78
N GLU A 55 18.62 8.37 2.88
CA GLU A 55 18.53 9.83 2.80
C GLU A 55 17.33 10.23 1.92
N LEU A 56 16.34 10.90 2.53
CA LEU A 56 15.22 11.49 1.81
C LEU A 56 15.53 12.96 1.49
N PRO A 57 15.50 13.39 0.21
CA PRO A 57 15.93 14.73 -0.21
C PRO A 57 15.32 15.93 0.56
N GLU A 58 14.13 15.77 1.14
CA GLU A 58 13.43 16.84 1.87
C GLU A 58 13.07 16.47 3.31
N ASP A 59 13.37 15.25 3.76
CA ASP A 59 12.87 14.70 5.04
C ASP A 59 13.97 14.12 5.93
N GLY A 60 15.21 14.21 5.46
CA GLY A 60 16.39 13.79 6.19
C GLY A 60 16.53 12.27 6.29
N PRO A 61 17.40 11.81 7.19
CA PRO A 61 17.76 10.40 7.31
C PRO A 61 16.62 9.58 7.89
N ARG A 62 16.32 8.45 7.26
CA ARG A 62 15.41 7.40 7.74
C ARG A 62 16.19 6.14 8.03
N LYS A 63 16.18 5.71 9.28
CA LYS A 63 16.86 4.48 9.68
C LYS A 63 15.94 3.28 9.60
N TYR A 64 16.53 2.16 9.23
CA TYR A 64 15.88 0.87 9.20
C TYR A 64 16.90 -0.22 9.50
N ALA A 65 16.43 -1.35 10.03
CA ALA A 65 17.26 -2.53 10.22
C ALA A 65 16.89 -3.63 9.21
N VAL A 66 17.88 -4.39 8.78
CA VAL A 66 17.71 -5.55 7.89
C VAL A 66 18.27 -6.78 8.57
N TYR A 67 17.45 -7.81 8.74
CA TYR A 67 17.92 -9.15 9.08
C TYR A 67 18.27 -9.92 7.81
N ILE A 68 19.46 -10.53 7.81
CA ILE A 68 19.94 -11.39 6.72
C ILE A 68 20.03 -12.83 7.23
N PRO A 69 19.32 -13.79 6.62
CA PRO A 69 19.43 -15.18 7.01
C PRO A 69 20.85 -15.71 6.73
N PRO A 70 21.46 -16.51 7.62
CA PRO A 70 22.83 -17.00 7.44
C PRO A 70 23.07 -17.72 6.11
N GLN A 71 22.04 -18.42 5.61
CA GLN A 71 22.06 -19.14 4.34
C GLN A 71 22.24 -18.20 3.13
N TYR A 72 21.94 -16.91 3.26
CA TYR A 72 22.19 -15.93 2.21
C TYR A 72 23.65 -15.97 1.75
N PHE A 73 24.60 -16.17 2.65
CA PHE A 73 26.03 -16.18 2.30
C PHE A 73 26.50 -17.48 1.64
N THR A 74 25.72 -18.55 1.73
CA THR A 74 26.07 -19.87 1.17
C THR A 74 25.24 -20.24 -0.06
N GLU A 75 24.04 -19.68 -0.23
CA GLU A 75 23.11 -19.96 -1.32
C GLU A 75 23.16 -18.84 -2.36
N ALA A 76 24.18 -18.88 -3.24
CA ALA A 76 24.52 -17.76 -4.12
C ALA A 76 23.42 -17.37 -5.13
N ASP A 77 22.63 -18.35 -5.59
CA ASP A 77 21.60 -18.16 -6.63
C ASP A 77 20.19 -18.01 -6.06
N HIS A 78 20.02 -18.12 -4.74
CA HIS A 78 18.71 -18.03 -4.11
C HIS A 78 18.24 -16.57 -4.07
N GLN A 79 17.12 -16.29 -4.75
CA GLN A 79 16.34 -15.06 -4.59
C GLN A 79 15.43 -15.17 -3.35
N TRP A 80 15.71 -14.36 -2.35
CA TRP A 80 15.09 -14.45 -1.04
C TRP A 80 13.75 -13.71 -0.99
N PRO A 81 12.71 -14.30 -0.39
CA PRO A 81 11.51 -13.54 -0.08
C PRO A 81 11.82 -12.45 0.95
N LEU A 82 11.15 -11.30 0.82
CA LEU A 82 11.30 -10.15 1.72
C LEU A 82 10.08 -10.02 2.62
N LEU A 83 10.29 -9.89 3.93
CA LEU A 83 9.25 -9.55 4.90
C LEU A 83 9.46 -8.12 5.41
N VAL A 84 8.52 -7.23 5.11
CA VAL A 84 8.49 -5.86 5.62
C VAL A 84 7.68 -5.84 6.91
N VAL A 85 8.29 -5.40 8.01
CA VAL A 85 7.69 -5.44 9.35
C VAL A 85 7.46 -4.01 9.87
N LEU A 86 6.19 -3.62 9.99
CA LEU A 86 5.78 -2.33 10.53
C LEU A 86 5.55 -2.43 12.04
N HIS A 87 6.29 -1.63 12.81
CA HIS A 87 6.20 -1.57 14.28
C HIS A 87 4.96 -0.84 14.80
N GLY A 88 4.71 -0.94 16.10
CA GLY A 88 3.61 -0.26 16.81
C GLY A 88 3.98 1.18 17.17
N SER A 89 3.08 1.93 17.80
CA SER A 89 3.37 3.34 18.14
C SER A 89 4.49 3.51 19.18
N GLY A 90 4.78 2.47 19.98
CA GLY A 90 5.83 2.49 21.00
C GLY A 90 7.26 2.61 20.43
N GLU A 91 7.46 2.20 19.18
CA GLU A 91 8.79 2.20 18.55
C GLU A 91 9.01 3.36 17.58
N ILE A 92 8.11 4.35 17.56
CA ILE A 92 8.31 5.61 16.83
C ILE A 92 9.60 6.27 17.32
N GLY A 93 10.47 6.67 16.40
CA GLY A 93 11.77 7.25 16.73
C GLY A 93 12.71 7.32 15.54
N ALA A 94 14.00 7.52 15.83
CA ALA A 94 15.04 7.67 14.80
C ALA A 94 16.36 6.96 15.17
N ASP A 95 16.32 6.01 16.09
CA ASP A 95 17.49 5.29 16.58
C ASP A 95 17.94 4.17 15.60
N GLY A 96 16.99 3.53 14.91
CA GLY A 96 17.20 2.43 13.95
C GLY A 96 17.16 1.04 14.57
N ILE A 97 16.94 0.94 15.88
CA ILE A 97 17.09 -0.26 16.72
C ILE A 97 15.74 -0.69 17.29
N SER A 98 14.96 0.25 17.86
CA SER A 98 13.69 -0.02 18.58
C SER A 98 12.73 -0.96 17.85
N PRO A 99 12.50 -0.85 16.52
CA PRO A 99 11.61 -1.77 15.80
C PRO A 99 12.04 -3.25 15.85
N THR A 100 13.32 -3.53 16.09
CA THR A 100 13.88 -4.90 16.14
C THR A 100 13.75 -5.56 17.52
N GLN A 101 13.23 -4.84 18.51
CA GLN A 101 13.23 -5.27 19.92
C GLN A 101 11.89 -5.86 20.35
N VAL A 102 10.89 -5.82 19.47
CA VAL A 102 9.51 -6.27 19.73
C VAL A 102 9.00 -7.17 18.60
N GLY A 103 8.07 -8.06 18.92
CA GLY A 103 7.39 -8.93 17.95
C GLY A 103 8.34 -9.78 17.11
N MET A 104 8.43 -9.48 15.80
CA MET A 104 9.19 -10.29 14.85
C MET A 104 10.69 -10.29 15.15
N GLY A 105 11.25 -9.19 15.68
CA GLY A 105 12.69 -9.11 15.96
C GLY A 105 13.17 -10.15 17.00
N PRO A 106 12.56 -10.22 18.19
CA PRO A 106 12.80 -11.29 19.16
C PRO A 106 12.50 -12.69 18.63
N TYR A 107 11.42 -12.86 17.84
CA TYR A 107 11.10 -14.15 17.22
C TYR A 107 12.24 -14.66 16.31
N ILE A 108 12.74 -13.80 15.42
CA ILE A 108 13.87 -14.12 14.54
C ILE A 108 15.13 -14.39 15.37
N SER A 109 15.42 -13.54 16.36
CA SER A 109 16.63 -13.64 17.20
C SER A 109 16.68 -14.93 18.02
N GLY A 110 15.53 -15.46 18.42
CA GLY A 110 15.44 -16.78 19.07
C GLY A 110 15.58 -17.95 18.10
N ARG A 111 15.46 -17.74 16.78
CA ARG A 111 15.43 -18.80 15.74
C ARG A 111 16.17 -18.43 14.44
N PRO A 112 17.37 -17.83 14.48
CA PRO A 112 17.99 -17.20 13.30
C PRO A 112 18.43 -18.19 12.22
N LYS A 113 18.47 -19.50 12.50
CA LYS A 113 18.80 -20.52 11.48
C LYS A 113 17.59 -21.00 10.69
N ARG A 114 16.36 -20.68 11.14
CA ARG A 114 15.11 -21.21 10.59
C ARG A 114 14.23 -20.14 9.95
N PHE A 115 14.66 -18.89 9.95
CA PHE A 115 13.86 -17.81 9.39
C PHE A 115 14.12 -17.69 7.88
N PRO A 116 13.14 -17.96 7.00
CA PRO A 116 13.39 -18.15 5.58
C PRO A 116 13.26 -16.85 4.76
N PHE A 117 13.35 -15.69 5.39
CA PHE A 117 13.17 -14.38 4.75
C PHE A 117 14.36 -13.47 5.05
N ILE A 118 14.67 -12.58 4.12
CA ILE A 118 15.23 -11.28 4.49
C ILE A 118 14.09 -10.51 5.17
N ALA A 119 14.35 -9.86 6.32
CA ALA A 119 13.34 -9.04 6.98
C ALA A 119 13.83 -7.62 7.15
N VAL A 120 12.99 -6.65 6.79
CA VAL A 120 13.27 -5.23 6.93
C VAL A 120 12.33 -4.61 7.96
N PHE A 121 12.92 -3.81 8.84
CA PHE A 121 12.30 -3.13 9.97
C PHE A 121 12.52 -1.63 9.80
N PRO A 122 11.73 -0.94 8.94
CA PRO A 122 11.74 0.52 8.91
C PRO A 122 11.36 1.10 10.27
N GLN A 123 11.92 2.26 10.63
CA GLN A 123 11.46 3.03 11.79
C GLN A 123 10.68 4.27 11.32
N ALA A 124 9.43 4.36 11.72
CA ALA A 124 8.60 5.52 11.47
C ALA A 124 8.99 6.66 12.41
N HIS A 125 9.00 7.89 11.90
CA HIS A 125 9.11 9.09 12.76
C HIS A 125 7.72 9.58 13.20
N ALA A 126 6.66 9.02 12.61
CA ALA A 126 5.26 9.33 12.93
C ALA A 126 4.36 8.11 12.61
N MET A 127 3.04 8.30 12.55
CA MET A 127 2.13 7.24 12.13
C MET A 127 2.37 6.84 10.67
N TRP A 128 2.41 5.54 10.37
CA TRP A 128 2.71 4.99 9.03
C TRP A 128 1.85 5.54 7.87
N TYR A 129 0.61 5.95 8.15
CA TYR A 129 -0.38 6.42 7.19
C TYR A 129 -0.54 7.95 7.21
N ARG A 130 0.45 8.68 7.72
CA ARG A 130 0.48 10.14 7.77
C ARG A 130 1.75 10.68 7.12
N GLY A 131 1.59 11.85 6.49
CA GLY A 131 2.71 12.60 5.93
C GLY A 131 3.50 11.76 4.93
N LYS A 132 4.82 11.73 5.10
CA LYS A 132 5.75 11.16 4.13
C LYS A 132 6.28 9.77 4.53
N GLU A 133 5.73 9.16 5.58
CA GLU A 133 6.16 7.83 6.04
C GLU A 133 5.91 6.75 4.98
N GLU A 134 4.84 6.87 4.18
CA GLU A 134 4.58 5.94 3.07
C GLU A 134 5.70 5.96 2.02
N ILE A 135 6.21 7.15 1.68
CA ILE A 135 7.30 7.32 0.70
C ILE A 135 8.58 6.69 1.25
N ALA A 136 8.87 6.91 2.54
CA ALA A 136 10.02 6.32 3.20
C ALA A 136 9.99 4.79 3.11
N ILE A 137 8.84 4.15 3.37
CA ILE A 137 8.70 2.69 3.31
C ILE A 137 8.93 2.17 1.89
N TYR A 138 8.31 2.78 0.88
CA TYR A 138 8.49 2.35 -0.50
C TYR A 138 9.96 2.48 -0.94
N GLN A 139 10.61 3.58 -0.58
CA GLN A 139 12.03 3.78 -0.89
C GLN A 139 12.96 2.85 -0.11
N THR A 140 12.63 2.51 1.14
CA THR A 140 13.34 1.47 1.90
C THR A 140 13.22 0.11 1.24
N ILE A 141 12.01 -0.29 0.79
CA ILE A 141 11.82 -1.55 0.06
C ILE A 141 12.67 -1.57 -1.22
N GLU A 142 12.68 -0.47 -1.98
CA GLU A 142 13.51 -0.36 -3.18
C GLU A 142 15.00 -0.40 -2.89
N ALA A 143 15.46 0.26 -1.81
CA ALA A 143 16.85 0.21 -1.39
C ALA A 143 17.28 -1.22 -1.04
N VAL A 144 16.46 -1.93 -0.25
CA VAL A 144 16.71 -3.33 0.12
C VAL A 144 16.72 -4.23 -1.11
N CYS A 145 15.77 -4.07 -2.05
CA CYS A 145 15.74 -4.87 -3.27
C CYS A 145 16.91 -4.60 -4.22
N ARG A 146 17.55 -3.42 -4.14
CA ARG A 146 18.76 -3.10 -4.89
C ARG A 146 20.02 -3.67 -4.26
N GLU A 147 20.07 -3.69 -2.93
CA GLU A 147 21.24 -4.10 -2.17
C GLU A 147 21.31 -5.63 -1.99
N TYR A 148 20.16 -6.28 -1.86
CA TYR A 148 20.05 -7.70 -1.55
C TYR A 148 19.35 -8.50 -2.66
N ARG A 149 19.65 -9.79 -2.77
CA ARG A 149 18.99 -10.73 -3.70
C ARG A 149 17.56 -11.03 -3.26
N VAL A 150 16.64 -10.12 -3.54
CA VAL A 150 15.22 -10.22 -3.19
C VAL A 150 14.41 -10.73 -4.38
N ASP A 151 13.59 -11.76 -4.14
CA ASP A 151 12.51 -12.14 -5.04
C ASP A 151 11.38 -11.11 -4.96
N ARG A 152 11.30 -10.23 -5.96
CA ARG A 152 10.33 -9.13 -6.01
C ARG A 152 8.87 -9.59 -6.16
N GLU A 153 8.63 -10.86 -6.48
CA GLU A 153 7.28 -11.45 -6.48
C GLU A 153 6.88 -12.02 -5.12
N ARG A 154 7.80 -12.02 -4.14
CA ARG A 154 7.58 -12.52 -2.77
C ARG A 154 7.99 -11.48 -1.73
N ILE A 155 7.45 -10.26 -1.88
CA ILE A 155 7.51 -9.21 -0.87
C ILE A 155 6.22 -9.27 -0.05
N TYR A 156 6.34 -9.52 1.24
CA TYR A 156 5.22 -9.62 2.18
C TYR A 156 5.20 -8.41 3.12
N LEU A 157 4.02 -7.96 3.52
CA LEU A 157 3.86 -6.87 4.47
C LEU A 157 3.15 -7.37 5.72
N THR A 158 3.74 -7.12 6.88
CA THR A 158 3.15 -7.42 8.18
C THR A 158 3.34 -6.25 9.13
N GLY A 159 2.49 -6.16 10.14
CA GLY A 159 2.64 -5.17 11.19
C GLY A 159 1.58 -5.30 12.26
N PHE A 160 1.82 -4.68 13.40
CA PHE A 160 0.96 -4.78 14.57
C PHE A 160 0.56 -3.41 15.12
N SER A 161 -0.64 -3.30 15.71
CA SER A 161 -1.16 -2.04 16.25
C SER A 161 -1.10 -0.94 15.18
N MET A 162 -0.38 0.17 15.40
CA MET A 162 -0.05 1.19 14.39
C MET A 162 0.42 0.56 13.06
N GLY A 163 1.31 -0.42 13.10
CA GLY A 163 1.78 -1.17 11.93
C GLY A 163 0.72 -2.07 11.31
N GLY A 164 -0.28 -2.50 12.07
CA GLY A 164 -1.46 -3.21 11.57
C GLY A 164 -2.34 -2.30 10.71
N PHE A 165 -2.58 -1.06 11.17
CA PHE A 165 -3.22 -0.02 10.33
C PHE A 165 -2.37 0.27 9.09
N GLY A 166 -1.06 0.46 9.25
CA GLY A 166 -0.13 0.68 8.13
C GLY A 166 -0.15 -0.47 7.11
N THR A 167 -0.27 -1.71 7.56
CA THR A 167 -0.34 -2.88 6.67
C THR A 167 -1.57 -2.83 5.76
N TRP A 168 -2.73 -2.46 6.31
CA TRP A 168 -3.93 -2.24 5.52
C TRP A 168 -3.78 -1.07 4.55
N GLU A 169 -3.36 0.09 5.06
CA GLU A 169 -3.26 1.35 4.32
C GLU A 169 -2.29 1.26 3.13
N LEU A 170 -1.11 0.69 3.32
CA LEU A 170 -0.12 0.53 2.26
C LEU A 170 -0.51 -0.58 1.28
N GLY A 171 -1.07 -1.68 1.79
CA GLY A 171 -1.60 -2.75 0.95
C GLY A 171 -2.68 -2.26 0.00
N ILE A 172 -3.60 -1.44 0.49
CA ILE A 172 -4.66 -0.80 -0.30
C ILE A 172 -4.10 0.14 -1.37
N ARG A 173 -3.08 0.94 -1.04
CA ARG A 173 -2.47 1.92 -1.95
C ARG A 173 -1.57 1.29 -3.00
N ARG A 174 -0.90 0.18 -2.66
CA ARG A 174 0.08 -0.50 -3.50
C ARG A 174 -0.15 -2.03 -3.51
N PRO A 175 -1.33 -2.49 -3.94
CA PRO A 175 -1.59 -3.93 -4.07
C PRO A 175 -0.69 -4.57 -5.14
N ASP A 176 -0.09 -3.75 -6.00
CA ASP A 176 0.91 -4.13 -6.99
C ASP A 176 2.32 -4.33 -6.43
N LEU A 177 2.57 -4.08 -5.14
CA LEU A 177 3.89 -4.27 -4.53
C LEU A 177 4.00 -5.60 -3.78
N PHE A 178 2.93 -6.03 -3.11
CA PHE A 178 2.97 -7.12 -2.14
C PHE A 178 2.40 -8.43 -2.69
N ALA A 179 2.92 -9.55 -2.20
CA ALA A 179 2.43 -10.89 -2.48
C ALA A 179 1.39 -11.36 -1.45
N ALA A 180 1.46 -10.87 -0.21
CA ALA A 180 0.49 -11.12 0.84
C ALA A 180 0.58 -10.05 1.94
N LEU A 181 -0.52 -9.88 2.69
CA LEU A 181 -0.62 -8.98 3.83
C LEU A 181 -0.93 -9.76 5.12
N VAL A 182 -0.29 -9.37 6.22
CA VAL A 182 -0.53 -9.92 7.57
C VAL A 182 -0.76 -8.77 8.56
N PRO A 183 -1.94 -8.13 8.55
CA PRO A 183 -2.26 -7.10 9.51
C PRO A 183 -2.63 -7.72 10.87
N ILE A 184 -2.04 -7.21 11.95
CA ILE A 184 -2.25 -7.69 13.31
C ILE A 184 -2.77 -6.55 14.18
N CYS A 185 -3.88 -6.79 14.91
CA CYS A 185 -4.52 -5.82 15.81
C CYS A 185 -4.60 -4.36 15.30
N GLY A 186 -4.97 -4.19 14.02
CA GLY A 186 -5.27 -2.91 13.40
C GLY A 186 -6.70 -2.87 12.83
N ALA A 187 -7.05 -1.80 12.12
CA ALA A 187 -8.29 -1.70 11.35
C ALA A 187 -8.03 -1.17 9.94
N ALA A 188 -8.89 -1.55 9.00
CA ALA A 188 -8.76 -1.21 7.59
C ALA A 188 -9.60 0.03 7.20
N PRO A 189 -9.13 0.84 6.22
CA PRO A 189 -9.96 1.79 5.50
C PRO A 189 -11.06 1.08 4.69
N MET A 190 -12.29 1.05 5.21
CA MET A 190 -13.37 0.23 4.67
C MET A 190 -13.76 0.58 3.22
N ASP A 191 -13.67 1.84 2.84
CA ASP A 191 -14.07 2.33 1.51
C ASP A 191 -13.19 1.80 0.37
N TYR A 192 -11.96 1.39 0.68
CA TYR A 192 -10.97 0.97 -0.32
C TYR A 192 -10.62 -0.52 -0.23
N LEU A 193 -11.31 -1.30 0.61
CA LEU A 193 -11.07 -2.75 0.73
C LEU A 193 -11.30 -3.51 -0.59
N GLY A 194 -12.06 -2.94 -1.54
CA GLY A 194 -12.20 -3.48 -2.90
C GLY A 194 -10.87 -3.69 -3.61
N ASN A 195 -9.87 -2.83 -3.33
CA ASN A 195 -8.54 -2.92 -3.92
C ASN A 195 -7.77 -4.18 -3.49
N LEU A 196 -8.23 -4.88 -2.45
CA LEU A 196 -7.57 -6.06 -1.87
C LEU A 196 -8.32 -7.37 -2.14
N VAL A 197 -9.37 -7.38 -2.96
CA VAL A 197 -10.19 -8.60 -3.22
C VAL A 197 -9.34 -9.79 -3.70
N ASN A 198 -8.32 -9.53 -4.52
CA ASN A 198 -7.42 -10.54 -5.06
C ASN A 198 -6.10 -10.70 -4.26
N MET A 199 -5.94 -9.96 -3.16
CA MET A 199 -4.74 -10.02 -2.34
C MET A 199 -4.88 -11.14 -1.29
N PRO A 200 -3.91 -12.05 -1.15
CA PRO A 200 -3.86 -12.93 0.01
C PRO A 200 -3.68 -12.12 1.29
N VAL A 201 -4.67 -12.20 2.20
CA VAL A 201 -4.62 -11.51 3.50
C VAL A 201 -4.87 -12.51 4.63
N TRP A 202 -4.00 -12.50 5.66
CA TRP A 202 -4.23 -13.23 6.90
C TRP A 202 -4.23 -12.27 8.10
N VAL A 203 -5.43 -12.03 8.63
CA VAL A 203 -5.66 -11.09 9.74
C VAL A 203 -5.51 -11.82 11.08
N PHE A 204 -4.87 -11.16 12.06
CA PHE A 204 -4.79 -11.64 13.44
C PHE A 204 -5.27 -10.58 14.44
N HIS A 205 -5.97 -10.98 15.50
CA HIS A 205 -6.40 -10.05 16.55
C HIS A 205 -6.64 -10.75 17.90
N GLY A 206 -6.46 -10.04 19.01
CA GLY A 206 -6.89 -10.49 20.34
C GLY A 206 -8.35 -10.12 20.63
N ALA A 207 -9.16 -11.06 21.11
CA ALA A 207 -10.58 -10.80 21.40
C ALA A 207 -10.80 -9.86 22.59
N LYS A 208 -9.78 -9.71 23.46
CA LYS A 208 -9.81 -8.84 24.64
C LYS A 208 -9.05 -7.53 24.42
N ASP A 209 -8.78 -7.17 23.17
CA ASP A 209 -8.07 -5.93 22.85
C ASP A 209 -8.91 -4.70 23.25
N SER A 210 -8.43 -3.96 24.25
CA SER A 210 -9.03 -2.72 24.74
C SER A 210 -8.51 -1.48 24.02
N ASN A 211 -7.40 -1.58 23.29
CA ASN A 211 -6.72 -0.46 22.67
C ASN A 211 -7.20 -0.28 21.22
N VAL A 212 -7.23 -1.36 20.46
CA VAL A 212 -7.81 -1.42 19.13
C VAL A 212 -8.94 -2.43 19.18
N LYS A 213 -10.18 -1.99 18.95
CA LYS A 213 -11.34 -2.86 19.03
C LYS A 213 -11.27 -3.96 17.97
N VAL A 214 -11.46 -5.21 18.40
CA VAL A 214 -11.41 -6.41 17.54
C VAL A 214 -12.40 -6.34 16.38
N GLU A 215 -13.51 -5.61 16.57
CA GLU A 215 -14.50 -5.28 15.56
C GLU A 215 -13.87 -4.72 14.29
N GLY A 216 -12.84 -3.87 14.39
CA GLY A 216 -12.16 -3.32 13.21
C GLY A 216 -11.55 -4.38 12.29
N SER A 217 -11.10 -5.51 12.84
CA SER A 217 -10.65 -6.67 12.04
C SER A 217 -11.80 -7.56 11.60
N ARG A 218 -12.79 -7.80 12.45
CA ARG A 218 -13.99 -8.58 12.09
C ARG A 218 -14.72 -7.95 10.91
N ASP A 219 -14.93 -6.64 10.94
CA ASP A 219 -15.61 -5.87 9.92
C ASP A 219 -14.84 -5.88 8.60
N ALA A 220 -13.51 -5.69 8.65
CA ALA A 220 -12.67 -5.75 7.47
C ALA A 220 -12.70 -7.13 6.79
N VAL A 221 -12.64 -8.21 7.59
CA VAL A 221 -12.74 -9.60 7.10
C VAL A 221 -14.12 -9.86 6.49
N ALA A 222 -15.20 -9.44 7.15
CA ALA A 222 -16.56 -9.58 6.66
C ALA A 222 -16.76 -8.82 5.33
N ARG A 223 -16.26 -7.58 5.26
CA ARG A 223 -16.34 -6.75 4.06
C ARG A 223 -15.57 -7.35 2.90
N LEU A 224 -14.32 -7.80 3.10
CA LEU A 224 -13.54 -8.46 2.06
C LEU A 224 -14.26 -9.71 1.52
N LYS A 225 -14.83 -10.53 2.40
CA LYS A 225 -15.65 -11.68 1.99
C LYS A 225 -16.87 -11.26 1.18
N SER A 226 -17.59 -10.21 1.58
CA SER A 226 -18.74 -9.71 0.81
C SER A 226 -18.37 -9.17 -0.57
N LEU A 227 -17.12 -8.73 -0.75
CA LEU A 227 -16.58 -8.26 -2.03
C LEU A 227 -16.00 -9.40 -2.88
N GLY A 228 -16.11 -10.66 -2.42
CA GLY A 228 -15.61 -11.85 -3.13
C GLY A 228 -14.18 -12.26 -2.78
N GLY A 229 -13.52 -11.56 -1.86
CA GLY A 229 -12.19 -11.93 -1.36
C GLY A 229 -12.23 -13.13 -0.41
N SER A 230 -11.08 -13.77 -0.22
CA SER A 230 -10.93 -14.97 0.64
C SER A 230 -9.89 -14.77 1.76
N PRO A 231 -10.08 -13.79 2.66
CA PRO A 231 -9.13 -13.55 3.75
C PRO A 231 -9.13 -14.69 4.77
N HIS A 232 -7.94 -15.03 5.28
CA HIS A 232 -7.78 -15.83 6.49
C HIS A 232 -7.95 -14.93 7.73
N TYR A 233 -8.53 -15.46 8.79
CA TYR A 233 -8.70 -14.72 10.05
C TYR A 233 -8.45 -15.63 11.25
N THR A 234 -7.60 -15.17 12.16
CA THR A 234 -7.34 -15.81 13.44
C THR A 234 -7.61 -14.82 14.57
N GLU A 235 -8.60 -15.14 15.40
CA GLU A 235 -8.90 -14.38 16.61
C GLU A 235 -8.44 -15.18 17.84
N PHE A 236 -7.71 -14.54 18.75
CA PHE A 236 -7.21 -15.16 19.98
C PHE A 236 -8.13 -14.83 21.16
N PRO A 237 -8.94 -15.78 21.69
CA PRO A 237 -10.04 -15.46 22.62
C PRO A 237 -9.63 -14.82 23.95
N GLN A 238 -8.39 -15.07 24.39
CA GLN A 238 -7.90 -14.65 25.71
C GLN A 238 -6.81 -13.58 25.64
N ILE A 239 -6.40 -13.18 24.43
CA ILE A 239 -5.30 -12.23 24.25
C ILE A 239 -5.87 -10.82 24.13
N ALA A 240 -5.21 -9.87 24.81
CA ALA A 240 -5.49 -8.44 24.71
C ALA A 240 -4.74 -7.82 23.51
N HIS A 241 -4.20 -6.61 23.66
CA HIS A 241 -3.60 -5.88 22.54
C HIS A 241 -2.37 -6.57 21.91
N ASN A 242 -1.48 -7.15 22.74
CA ASN A 242 -0.29 -7.85 22.28
C ASN A 242 -0.62 -9.24 21.69
N SER A 243 -1.31 -9.24 20.54
CA SER A 243 -1.62 -10.42 19.76
C SER A 243 -0.52 -10.82 18.78
N TRP A 244 0.44 -9.93 18.51
CA TRP A 244 1.51 -10.13 17.54
C TRP A 244 2.53 -11.18 17.95
N ASP A 245 2.87 -11.29 19.23
CA ASP A 245 3.78 -12.34 19.68
C ASP A 245 3.19 -13.73 19.40
N THR A 246 1.90 -13.92 19.68
CA THR A 246 1.20 -15.19 19.40
C THR A 246 1.05 -15.43 17.89
N ALA A 247 0.71 -14.39 17.12
CA ALA A 247 0.60 -14.48 15.66
C ALA A 247 1.93 -14.90 15.02
N TYR A 248 3.04 -14.25 15.36
CA TYR A 248 4.36 -14.60 14.83
C TYR A 248 4.85 -15.97 15.30
N HIS A 249 4.42 -16.45 16.46
CA HIS A 249 4.70 -17.83 16.86
C HIS A 249 3.86 -18.90 16.15
N THR A 250 2.94 -18.52 15.25
CA THR A 250 2.11 -19.46 14.48
C THR A 250 2.90 -20.03 13.28
N PRO A 251 3.38 -21.29 13.31
CA PRO A 251 4.29 -21.78 12.26
C PRO A 251 3.65 -21.86 10.88
N ALA A 252 2.32 -22.08 10.83
CA ALA A 252 1.55 -22.13 9.60
C ALA A 252 1.55 -20.80 8.84
N LEU A 253 1.77 -19.66 9.52
CA LEU A 253 1.85 -18.34 8.91
C LEU A 253 2.96 -18.27 7.88
N TYR A 254 4.17 -18.75 8.23
CA TYR A 254 5.33 -18.68 7.33
C TYR A 254 5.19 -19.61 6.14
N LYS A 255 4.63 -20.81 6.34
CA LYS A 255 4.31 -21.73 5.24
C LYS A 255 3.28 -21.12 4.29
N TRP A 256 2.26 -20.46 4.83
CA TRP A 256 1.24 -19.78 4.04
C TRP A 256 1.82 -18.60 3.26
N MET A 257 2.64 -17.74 3.88
CA MET A 257 3.29 -16.61 3.19
C MET A 257 4.16 -17.12 2.04
N LEU A 258 5.03 -18.10 2.27
CA LEU A 258 5.92 -18.66 1.24
C LEU A 258 5.18 -19.32 0.06
N ALA A 259 3.92 -19.71 0.25
CA ALA A 259 3.09 -20.22 -0.84
C ALA A 259 2.47 -19.12 -1.72
N GLN A 260 2.48 -17.86 -1.26
CA GLN A 260 1.95 -16.73 -2.02
C GLN A 260 3.02 -16.13 -2.94
N ARG A 261 2.60 -15.78 -4.15
CA ARG A 261 3.36 -14.97 -5.11
C ARG A 261 2.45 -13.86 -5.63
N ARG A 262 3.02 -12.68 -5.80
CA ARG A 262 2.33 -11.53 -6.38
C ARG A 262 2.03 -11.77 -7.86
N THR A 263 0.81 -11.45 -8.28
CA THR A 263 0.48 -11.33 -9.71
C THR A 263 1.13 -10.06 -10.29
N ALA A 264 2.28 -10.19 -10.95
CA ALA A 264 3.04 -9.05 -11.48
C ALA A 264 2.36 -8.36 -12.67
N HIS A 265 1.60 -9.10 -13.47
CA HIS A 265 0.97 -8.62 -14.70
C HIS A 265 -0.49 -9.05 -14.79
N PRO A 266 -1.38 -8.52 -13.93
CA PRO A 266 -2.79 -8.92 -13.96
C PRO A 266 -3.44 -8.46 -15.26
N LYS A 267 -4.26 -9.32 -15.88
CA LYS A 267 -5.04 -8.93 -17.07
C LYS A 267 -6.17 -7.95 -16.74
N THR A 268 -6.71 -8.03 -15.52
CA THR A 268 -7.75 -7.13 -15.02
C THR A 268 -7.22 -6.37 -13.82
N ILE A 269 -7.32 -5.04 -13.88
CA ILE A 269 -7.14 -4.14 -12.76
C ILE A 269 -8.51 -3.54 -12.47
N ASP A 270 -8.99 -3.69 -11.25
CA ASP A 270 -10.21 -3.05 -10.73
C ASP A 270 -9.80 -2.32 -9.46
N TYR A 271 -9.75 -0.99 -9.52
CA TYR A 271 -9.04 -0.20 -8.51
C TYR A 271 -9.67 1.18 -8.30
N THR A 272 -9.89 1.51 -7.03
CA THR A 272 -10.29 2.84 -6.57
C THR A 272 -9.05 3.57 -6.05
N PHE A 273 -8.66 4.66 -6.69
CA PHE A 273 -7.45 5.40 -6.35
C PHE A 273 -7.65 6.26 -5.10
N PRO A 274 -6.95 5.97 -3.98
CA PRO A 274 -6.87 6.90 -2.85
C PRO A 274 -6.15 8.18 -3.29
N SER A 275 -6.37 9.29 -2.57
CA SER A 275 -5.72 10.57 -2.87
C SER A 275 -4.19 10.42 -2.97
N GLY A 276 -3.58 11.01 -4.00
CA GLY A 276 -2.14 10.99 -4.23
C GLY A 276 -1.61 9.76 -4.99
N ALA A 277 -2.34 8.65 -5.06
CA ALA A 277 -1.97 7.51 -5.88
C ALA A 277 -2.33 7.75 -7.35
N ILE A 278 -1.38 7.50 -8.26
CA ILE A 278 -1.58 7.74 -9.70
C ILE A 278 -1.23 6.54 -10.58
N GLN A 279 -0.63 5.48 -10.03
CA GLN A 279 -0.23 4.29 -10.78
C GLN A 279 -0.39 3.01 -9.95
N VAL A 280 -0.84 1.95 -10.61
CA VAL A 280 -0.90 0.58 -10.09
C VAL A 280 -0.64 -0.41 -11.23
N TRP A 281 0.33 -1.32 -11.06
CA TRP A 281 0.81 -2.22 -12.14
C TRP A 281 1.12 -1.45 -13.44
N TRP A 282 0.45 -1.81 -14.54
CA TRP A 282 0.60 -1.24 -15.88
C TRP A 282 -0.36 -0.09 -16.16
N LEU A 283 -1.16 0.36 -15.19
CA LEU A 283 -2.17 1.40 -15.35
C LEU A 283 -1.83 2.62 -14.49
N ALA A 284 -1.88 3.79 -15.10
CA ALA A 284 -1.84 5.07 -14.39
C ALA A 284 -3.05 5.92 -14.77
N ILE A 285 -3.46 6.82 -13.87
CA ILE A 285 -4.57 7.76 -14.13
C ILE A 285 -4.19 9.19 -13.82
N GLU A 286 -4.84 10.09 -14.55
CA GLU A 286 -5.07 11.46 -14.12
C GLU A 286 -6.52 11.58 -13.65
N SER A 287 -6.68 12.09 -12.45
CA SER A 287 -7.97 12.31 -11.83
C SER A 287 -8.63 13.58 -12.34
N GLU A 288 -9.95 13.56 -12.62
CA GLU A 288 -10.70 14.80 -12.82
C GLU A 288 -10.55 15.76 -11.62
N PRO A 289 -10.50 17.08 -11.87
CA PRO A 289 -10.40 18.07 -10.80
C PRO A 289 -11.69 18.17 -9.99
N ASN A 290 -11.58 18.59 -8.72
CA ASN A 290 -12.70 18.93 -7.83
C ASN A 290 -13.76 17.83 -7.61
N ARG A 291 -13.39 16.55 -7.73
CA ARG A 291 -14.32 15.45 -7.49
C ARG A 291 -14.77 15.35 -6.03
N LYS A 292 -16.00 14.89 -5.87
CA LYS A 292 -16.59 14.53 -4.55
C LYS A 292 -16.27 13.08 -4.13
N SER A 293 -15.91 12.22 -5.09
CA SER A 293 -15.60 10.81 -4.88
C SER A 293 -14.22 10.45 -5.46
N PRO A 294 -13.55 9.41 -4.93
CA PRO A 294 -12.33 8.87 -5.53
C PRO A 294 -12.54 8.42 -6.98
N ALA A 295 -11.47 8.43 -7.79
CA ALA A 295 -11.53 7.86 -9.13
C ALA A 295 -11.54 6.34 -9.04
N HIS A 296 -12.38 5.73 -9.85
CA HIS A 296 -12.44 4.28 -10.00
C HIS A 296 -12.19 3.92 -11.46
N ILE A 297 -11.44 2.85 -11.68
CA ILE A 297 -11.20 2.30 -13.02
C ILE A 297 -11.14 0.79 -12.95
N ARG A 298 -11.81 0.18 -13.93
CA ARG A 298 -11.68 -1.23 -14.26
C ARG A 298 -11.13 -1.36 -15.67
N ALA A 299 -9.92 -1.86 -15.80
CA ALA A 299 -9.25 -2.09 -17.07
C ALA A 299 -8.97 -3.58 -17.26
N THR A 300 -9.42 -4.16 -18.38
CA THR A 300 -9.22 -5.57 -18.72
C THR A 300 -8.57 -5.72 -20.08
N VAL A 301 -7.49 -6.48 -20.14
CA VAL A 301 -6.81 -6.88 -21.38
C VAL A 301 -7.24 -8.29 -21.76
N LYS A 302 -7.81 -8.44 -22.95
CA LYS A 302 -8.21 -9.73 -23.53
C LYS A 302 -7.08 -10.34 -24.36
N ASP A 303 -7.19 -11.64 -24.61
CA ASP A 303 -6.19 -12.40 -25.38
C ASP A 303 -6.10 -11.99 -26.86
N ASP A 304 -7.14 -11.36 -27.40
CA ASP A 304 -7.22 -10.86 -28.77
C ASP A 304 -6.66 -9.44 -28.93
N GLY A 305 -6.10 -8.84 -27.87
CA GLY A 305 -5.56 -7.48 -27.86
C GLY A 305 -6.60 -6.38 -27.63
N GLU A 306 -7.86 -6.73 -27.36
CA GLU A 306 -8.84 -5.75 -26.91
C GLU A 306 -8.57 -5.33 -25.46
N VAL A 307 -8.52 -4.02 -25.21
CA VAL A 307 -8.39 -3.42 -23.88
C VAL A 307 -9.69 -2.69 -23.56
N ILE A 308 -10.45 -3.21 -22.60
CA ILE A 308 -11.71 -2.62 -22.15
C ILE A 308 -11.45 -1.83 -20.87
N VAL A 309 -11.77 -0.55 -20.89
CA VAL A 309 -11.64 0.37 -19.76
C VAL A 309 -13.01 0.94 -19.42
N GLU A 310 -13.43 0.75 -18.18
CA GLU A 310 -14.60 1.37 -17.56
C GLU A 310 -14.10 2.25 -16.42
N SER A 311 -14.53 3.50 -16.34
CA SER A 311 -14.09 4.38 -15.26
C SER A 311 -15.06 5.48 -14.90
N GLU A 312 -14.94 5.93 -13.65
CA GLU A 312 -15.63 7.08 -13.08
C GLU A 312 -14.61 8.06 -12.50
N GLY A 313 -14.77 9.35 -12.82
CA GLY A 313 -13.89 10.40 -12.33
C GLY A 313 -12.49 10.41 -12.94
N VAL A 314 -12.21 9.69 -14.02
CA VAL A 314 -10.88 9.65 -14.65
C VAL A 314 -10.81 10.62 -15.83
N ALA A 315 -9.89 11.58 -15.78
CA ALA A 315 -9.70 12.58 -16.84
C ALA A 315 -8.86 12.03 -18.00
N SER A 316 -7.84 11.23 -17.67
CA SER A 316 -7.02 10.48 -18.64
C SER A 316 -6.44 9.25 -17.95
N PHE A 317 -6.02 8.27 -18.74
CA PHE A 317 -5.27 7.12 -18.20
C PHE A 317 -4.09 6.79 -19.11
N ALA A 318 -3.10 6.09 -18.57
CA ALA A 318 -1.96 5.62 -19.34
C ALA A 318 -1.81 4.10 -19.22
N ILE A 319 -1.52 3.48 -20.37
CA ILE A 319 -1.12 2.08 -20.45
C ILE A 319 0.40 2.05 -20.48
N LEU A 320 1.01 1.52 -19.42
CA LEU A 320 2.45 1.49 -19.15
C LEU A 320 3.07 0.09 -19.31
N SER A 321 2.35 -0.84 -19.95
CA SER A 321 2.82 -2.20 -20.17
C SER A 321 4.10 -2.21 -21.02
N LYS A 322 5.08 -3.01 -20.63
CA LYS A 322 6.34 -3.18 -21.39
C LYS A 322 6.41 -4.53 -22.11
N SER A 323 5.79 -5.54 -21.53
CA SER A 323 5.81 -6.92 -22.03
C SER A 323 4.48 -7.61 -21.79
N GLU A 324 4.00 -7.63 -20.55
CA GLU A 324 2.73 -8.22 -20.17
C GLU A 324 1.94 -7.19 -19.32
N PRO A 325 0.60 -7.12 -19.47
CA PRO A 325 -0.25 -7.98 -20.30
C PRO A 325 -0.33 -7.57 -21.78
N ILE A 326 0.34 -6.47 -22.18
CA ILE A 326 0.36 -5.97 -23.57
C ILE A 326 1.80 -5.87 -24.04
N LYS A 327 2.13 -6.53 -25.16
CA LYS A 327 3.47 -6.54 -25.75
C LYS A 327 3.69 -5.34 -26.64
N VAL A 328 4.87 -4.73 -26.58
CA VAL A 328 5.29 -3.76 -27.60
C VAL A 328 5.26 -4.44 -28.98
N GLY A 329 4.62 -3.79 -29.93
CA GLY A 329 4.41 -4.28 -31.29
C GLY A 329 3.13 -5.08 -31.52
N GLN A 330 2.33 -5.34 -30.48
CA GLN A 330 1.02 -6.00 -30.58
C GLN A 330 -0.04 -5.04 -31.11
N ASP A 331 -0.95 -5.52 -31.96
CA ASP A 331 -2.14 -4.74 -32.34
C ASP A 331 -3.14 -4.70 -31.18
N VAL A 332 -3.60 -3.51 -30.82
CA VAL A 332 -4.54 -3.30 -29.72
C VAL A 332 -5.72 -2.44 -30.14
N LEU A 333 -6.88 -2.77 -29.58
CA LEU A 333 -8.11 -1.98 -29.67
C LEU A 333 -8.49 -1.53 -28.26
N VAL A 334 -8.36 -0.24 -27.97
CA VAL A 334 -8.72 0.31 -26.65
C VAL A 334 -10.12 0.90 -26.72
N LYS A 335 -11.01 0.37 -25.88
CA LYS A 335 -12.35 0.89 -25.64
C LYS A 335 -12.42 1.50 -24.26
N TRP A 336 -12.87 2.75 -24.17
CA TRP A 336 -13.08 3.44 -22.90
C TRP A 336 -14.53 3.89 -22.78
N ASN A 337 -15.23 3.41 -21.74
CA ASN A 337 -16.64 3.68 -21.48
C ASN A 337 -17.52 3.41 -22.73
N GLY A 338 -17.18 2.33 -23.46
CA GLY A 338 -17.86 1.90 -24.69
C GLY A 338 -17.34 2.53 -26.00
N ALA A 339 -16.60 3.64 -25.93
CA ALA A 339 -16.07 4.32 -27.13
C ALA A 339 -14.68 3.79 -27.52
N VAL A 340 -14.43 3.61 -28.82
CA VAL A 340 -13.08 3.31 -29.32
C VAL A 340 -12.23 4.57 -29.21
N VAL A 341 -11.15 4.51 -28.43
CA VAL A 341 -10.24 5.63 -28.18
C VAL A 341 -8.84 5.41 -28.77
N PHE A 342 -8.51 4.16 -29.12
CA PHE A 342 -7.29 3.83 -29.85
C PHE A 342 -7.48 2.53 -30.63
N LYS A 343 -6.94 2.46 -31.85
CA LYS A 343 -6.82 1.24 -32.64
C LYS A 343 -5.52 1.30 -33.43
N GLY A 344 -4.64 0.34 -33.20
CA GLY A 344 -3.35 0.29 -33.90
C GLY A 344 -2.32 -0.51 -33.13
N ARG A 345 -1.06 -0.40 -33.56
CA ARG A 345 0.05 -1.10 -32.95
C ARG A 345 0.46 -0.41 -31.65
N TYR A 346 0.62 -1.16 -30.57
CA TYR A 346 1.08 -0.64 -29.29
C TYR A 346 2.60 -0.44 -29.31
N GLU A 347 3.06 0.82 -29.27
CA GLU A 347 4.49 1.16 -29.38
C GLU A 347 5.19 1.34 -28.02
N GLY A 348 4.46 1.12 -26.91
CA GLY A 348 4.95 1.33 -25.54
C GLY A 348 4.06 2.28 -24.75
N PRO A 349 4.57 2.90 -23.65
CA PRO A 349 3.78 3.75 -22.77
C PRO A 349 2.94 4.78 -23.54
N MET A 350 1.62 4.72 -23.37
CA MET A 350 0.68 5.54 -24.12
C MET A 350 -0.34 6.17 -23.18
N VAL A 351 -0.54 7.49 -23.32
CA VAL A 351 -1.60 8.23 -22.63
C VAL A 351 -2.85 8.26 -23.51
N VAL A 352 -3.97 7.86 -22.94
CA VAL A 352 -5.29 7.84 -23.56
C VAL A 352 -6.14 8.94 -22.94
N ARG A 353 -6.74 9.77 -23.79
CA ARG A 353 -7.64 10.86 -23.40
C ARG A 353 -9.02 10.65 -24.04
N PRO A 354 -10.10 11.17 -23.43
CA PRO A 354 -11.42 11.11 -24.05
C PRO A 354 -11.37 11.84 -25.38
N ASN A 355 -12.02 11.28 -26.41
CA ASN A 355 -12.15 11.95 -27.68
C ASN A 355 -13.12 13.12 -27.52
N ARG A 356 -12.62 14.33 -27.29
CA ARG A 356 -13.45 15.52 -27.04
C ARG A 356 -14.36 15.90 -28.22
N ASP A 357 -14.09 15.35 -29.40
CA ASP A 357 -14.88 15.58 -30.62
C ASP A 357 -16.02 14.57 -30.82
N ALA A 358 -16.12 13.56 -29.96
CA ALA A 358 -17.23 12.60 -29.95
C ALA A 358 -18.16 12.90 -28.76
N ALA A 359 -18.99 13.93 -28.90
CA ALA A 359 -20.08 14.16 -27.95
C ALA A 359 -20.94 12.89 -27.83
N PRO A 360 -21.39 12.48 -26.63
CA PRO A 360 -22.28 11.35 -26.50
C PRO A 360 -23.60 11.66 -27.20
N ALA A 361 -24.06 10.73 -28.04
CA ALA A 361 -25.39 10.80 -28.62
C ALA A 361 -26.40 10.96 -27.48
N ALA A 362 -27.07 12.11 -27.43
CA ALA A 362 -28.13 12.36 -26.48
C ALA A 362 -29.15 11.22 -26.58
N LYS A 363 -29.35 10.49 -25.48
CA LYS A 363 -30.50 9.58 -25.38
C LYS A 363 -31.75 10.45 -25.45
N THR A 364 -32.38 10.48 -26.62
CA THR A 364 -33.72 11.00 -26.78
C THR A 364 -34.66 10.10 -26.01
N THR A 365 -35.01 10.49 -24.78
CA THR A 365 -36.18 9.98 -24.09
C THR A 365 -37.42 10.52 -24.79
N SER A 366 -37.90 9.82 -25.81
CA SER A 366 -39.28 9.96 -26.25
C SER A 366 -40.15 9.21 -25.25
N THR A 367 -40.92 9.95 -24.47
CA THR A 367 -42.05 9.38 -23.71
C THR A 367 -43.33 9.79 -24.44
N PRO A 368 -44.35 8.90 -24.54
CA PRO A 368 -45.48 9.06 -25.45
C PRO A 368 -46.39 10.25 -25.17
#